data_AF-A0A2S5JD14-F1
#
_entry.id   AF-A0A2S5JD14-F1
#
_cell.length_a   1.000
_cell.length_b   1.000
_cell.length_c   1.000
_cell.angle_alpha   90.00
_cell.angle_beta   90.00
_cell.angle_gamma   90.00
#
_symmetry.space_group_name_H-M   'P 1'
#
loop_
_entity.id
_entity.type
_entity.pdbx_description
1 polymer ?
#
loop_
_entity_poly.entity_id
_entity_poly.type
_entity_poly.pdbx_seq_one_letter_code
_entity_poly.pdbx_strand_id
1 'polypeptide(L)'
;MALTRNVVDRLVLGFRTDVARAETLYGRIALAGATRNGDGTFSSLRQPDKRDAAQFIFFEVAAQFEHFCKEAFLIEVRHEFGVQPKRAVHVMGSSDKGLSGVMGWGAPKMLQGRARNLFGKKGFFARLETRLGQTTYQRLSHAHKIRNRIAHSGGNASKDFNAILGNLGVPDGSRKGLSVGRLLMDYPNGANANDRWFFRLTGAYRTLVYDFEQYFHTAIPP
;
A
#
# COMPACT_ATOMS: atom_id res chain seq x y z
N MET A 1 -5.52 -23.74 -15.67
CA MET A 1 -4.36 -23.07 -16.28
C MET A 1 -3.19 -23.19 -15.32
N ALA A 2 -2.05 -23.71 -15.78
CA ALA A 2 -0.82 -23.75 -15.00
C ALA A 2 -0.43 -22.34 -14.55
N LEU A 3 0.24 -22.23 -13.41
CA LEU A 3 0.83 -20.97 -12.98
C LEU A 3 2.10 -20.74 -13.83
N THR A 4 2.18 -19.59 -14.49
CA THR A 4 3.30 -19.19 -15.38
C THR A 4 3.80 -17.81 -15.00
N ARG A 5 5.02 -17.45 -15.44
CA ARG A 5 5.58 -16.11 -15.17
C ARG A 5 4.72 -14.99 -15.73
N ASN A 6 4.10 -15.19 -16.90
CA ASN A 6 3.16 -14.23 -17.48
C ASN A 6 1.98 -13.83 -16.58
N VAL A 7 1.60 -14.65 -15.60
CA VAL A 7 0.58 -14.28 -14.60
C VAL A 7 1.17 -13.29 -13.58
N VAL A 8 2.38 -13.56 -13.11
CA VAL A 8 3.13 -12.71 -12.18
C VAL A 8 3.45 -11.37 -12.85
N ASP A 9 3.94 -11.39 -14.10
CA ASP A 9 4.35 -10.20 -14.84
C ASP A 9 3.20 -9.23 -15.05
N ARG A 10 2.03 -9.73 -15.43
CA ARG A 10 0.84 -8.88 -15.61
C ARG A 10 0.41 -8.21 -14.31
N LEU A 11 0.44 -8.95 -13.19
CA LEU A 11 0.09 -8.40 -11.89
C LEU A 11 1.10 -7.34 -11.43
N VAL A 12 2.39 -7.63 -11.56
CA VAL A 12 3.49 -6.74 -11.20
C VAL A 12 3.50 -5.47 -12.07
N LEU A 13 3.37 -5.62 -13.39
CA LEU A 13 3.34 -4.51 -14.33
C LEU A 13 2.14 -3.60 -14.06
N GLY A 14 0.94 -4.17 -13.87
CA GLY A 14 -0.26 -3.40 -13.57
C GLY A 14 -0.09 -2.50 -12.34
N PHE A 15 0.41 -3.07 -11.24
CA PHE A 15 0.61 -2.29 -10.02
C PHE A 15 1.78 -1.28 -10.12
N ARG A 16 2.86 -1.60 -10.84
CA ARG A 16 3.94 -0.62 -11.14
C ARG A 16 3.38 0.60 -11.88
N THR A 17 2.50 0.38 -12.85
CA THR A 17 1.81 1.47 -13.57
C THR A 17 0.94 2.30 -12.64
N ASP A 18 0.20 1.68 -11.72
CA ASP A 18 -0.61 2.41 -10.73
C ASP A 18 0.23 3.30 -9.81
N VAL A 19 1.37 2.79 -9.32
CA VAL A 19 2.27 3.59 -8.49
C VAL A 19 2.87 4.76 -9.27
N ALA A 20 3.35 4.53 -10.49
CA ALA A 20 3.91 5.59 -11.32
C ALA A 20 2.87 6.67 -11.66
N ARG A 21 1.62 6.25 -11.92
CA ARG A 21 0.49 7.17 -12.11
C ARG A 21 0.22 7.99 -10.86
N ALA A 22 0.15 7.36 -9.68
CA ALA A 22 -0.10 8.06 -8.43
C ALA A 22 0.99 9.11 -8.12
N GLU A 23 2.26 8.78 -8.34
CA GLU A 23 3.38 9.71 -8.15
C GLU A 23 3.34 10.87 -9.15
N THR A 24 2.98 10.58 -10.40
CA THR A 24 2.79 11.61 -11.43
C THR A 24 1.64 12.56 -11.07
N LEU A 25 0.50 12.02 -10.61
CA LEU A 25 -0.65 12.81 -10.18
C LEU A 25 -0.32 13.64 -8.93
N TYR A 26 0.41 13.07 -7.98
CA TYR A 26 0.86 13.80 -6.80
C TYR A 26 1.74 15.00 -7.19
N GLY A 27 2.71 14.79 -8.09
CA GLY A 27 3.55 15.87 -8.61
C GLY A 27 2.74 16.96 -9.34
N ARG A 28 1.85 16.57 -10.25
CA ARG A 28 1.08 17.50 -11.09
C ARG A 28 -0.01 18.25 -10.33
N ILE A 29 -0.72 17.57 -9.44
CA ILE A 29 -1.91 18.11 -8.78
C ILE A 29 -1.55 18.58 -7.37
N ALA A 30 -1.05 17.69 -6.51
CA ALA A 30 -0.84 18.02 -5.11
C ALA A 30 0.30 19.04 -4.92
N LEU A 31 1.40 18.92 -5.68
CA LEU A 31 2.51 19.89 -5.59
C LEU A 31 2.28 21.13 -6.46
N ALA A 32 2.03 20.91 -7.75
CA ALA A 32 2.01 21.95 -8.78
C ALA A 32 0.61 22.40 -9.25
N GLY A 33 -0.46 21.84 -8.69
CA GLY A 33 -1.82 22.06 -9.20
C GLY A 33 -2.29 23.50 -9.11
N ALA A 34 -3.19 23.85 -10.03
CA ALA A 34 -3.81 25.16 -10.14
C ALA A 34 -5.29 25.05 -10.54
N THR A 35 -6.10 26.00 -10.11
CA THR A 35 -7.49 26.21 -10.54
C THR A 35 -7.55 27.27 -11.63
N ARG A 36 -8.41 27.05 -12.63
CA ARG A 36 -8.70 28.07 -13.64
C ARG A 36 -9.66 29.10 -13.07
N ASN A 37 -9.32 30.38 -13.21
CA ASN A 37 -10.13 31.50 -12.83
C ASN A 37 -11.18 31.81 -13.92
N GLY A 38 -12.23 32.56 -13.57
CA GLY A 38 -13.29 32.95 -14.52
C GLY A 38 -12.80 33.81 -15.69
N ASP A 39 -11.66 34.48 -15.54
CA ASP A 39 -10.98 35.27 -16.58
C ASP A 39 -10.04 34.44 -17.47
N GLY A 40 -9.98 33.12 -17.26
CA GLY A 40 -9.13 32.20 -18.01
C GLY A 40 -7.70 32.06 -17.48
N THR A 41 -7.29 32.84 -16.47
CA THR A 41 -5.97 32.70 -15.80
C THR A 41 -5.95 31.50 -14.85
N PHE A 42 -4.78 31.17 -14.28
CA PHE A 42 -4.63 30.07 -13.32
C PHE A 42 -4.09 30.57 -11.98
N SER A 43 -4.67 30.10 -10.88
CA SER A 43 -4.16 30.32 -9.53
C SER A 43 -3.75 29.00 -8.89
N SER A 44 -2.63 28.98 -8.16
CA SER A 44 -2.20 27.75 -7.50
C SER A 44 -3.24 27.28 -6.50
N LEU A 45 -3.41 25.95 -6.40
CA LEU A 45 -4.27 25.33 -5.40
C LEU A 45 -3.89 25.78 -3.99
N ARG A 46 -4.89 26.02 -3.14
CA ARG A 46 -4.65 26.34 -1.73
C ARG A 46 -4.16 25.10 -0.99
N GLN A 47 -3.47 25.31 0.13
CA GLN A 47 -2.91 24.19 0.91
C GLN A 47 -3.94 23.13 1.33
N PRO A 48 -5.17 23.49 1.76
CA PRO A 48 -6.21 22.48 2.02
C PRO A 48 -6.49 21.58 0.82
N ASP A 49 -6.69 22.17 -0.36
CA ASP A 49 -7.00 21.43 -1.59
C ASP A 49 -5.83 20.52 -2.02
N LYS A 50 -4.60 21.02 -1.89
CA LYS A 50 -3.38 20.22 -2.16
C LYS A 50 -3.27 19.00 -1.24
N ARG A 51 -3.57 19.18 0.05
CA ARG A 51 -3.57 18.09 1.06
C ARG A 51 -4.68 17.08 0.80
N ASP A 52 -5.86 17.53 0.42
CA ASP A 52 -6.98 16.65 0.09
C ASP A 52 -6.70 15.85 -1.19
N ALA A 53 -6.12 16.48 -2.21
CA ALA A 53 -5.66 15.79 -3.42
C ALA A 53 -4.62 14.71 -3.10
N ALA A 54 -3.61 15.04 -2.30
CA ALA A 54 -2.60 14.06 -1.86
C ALA A 54 -3.21 12.87 -1.10
N GLN A 55 -4.17 13.15 -0.21
CA GLN A 55 -4.90 12.12 0.54
C GLN A 55 -5.67 11.19 -0.41
N PHE A 56 -6.41 11.76 -1.36
CA PHE A 56 -7.20 10.98 -2.31
C PHE A 56 -6.32 10.11 -3.22
N ILE A 57 -5.26 10.70 -3.79
CA ILE A 57 -4.31 9.98 -4.65
C ILE A 57 -3.64 8.83 -3.86
N PHE A 58 -3.24 9.08 -2.61
CA PHE A 58 -2.68 8.02 -1.76
C PHE A 58 -3.69 6.92 -1.45
N PHE A 59 -4.93 7.29 -1.15
CA PHE A 59 -5.99 6.31 -0.86
C PHE A 59 -6.24 5.39 -2.05
N GLU A 60 -6.23 5.95 -3.26
CA GLU A 60 -6.40 5.18 -4.49
C GLU A 60 -5.27 4.14 -4.68
N VAL A 61 -4.01 4.56 -4.65
CA VAL A 61 -2.88 3.63 -4.84
C VAL A 61 -2.78 2.62 -3.69
N ALA A 62 -3.17 2.99 -2.48
CA ALA A 62 -3.25 2.05 -1.36
C ALA A 62 -4.36 1.00 -1.54
N ALA A 63 -5.48 1.36 -2.18
CA ALA A 63 -6.52 0.40 -2.55
C ALA A 63 -6.04 -0.54 -3.67
N GLN A 64 -5.33 -0.02 -4.68
CA GLN A 64 -4.70 -0.86 -5.71
C GLN A 64 -3.65 -1.80 -5.11
N PHE A 65 -2.89 -1.34 -4.11
CA PHE A 65 -1.93 -2.19 -3.40
C PHE A 65 -2.62 -3.31 -2.63
N GLU A 66 -3.74 -3.03 -1.97
CA GLU A 66 -4.53 -4.07 -1.30
C GLU A 66 -5.05 -5.12 -2.30
N HIS A 67 -5.50 -4.69 -3.48
CA HIS A 67 -5.88 -5.60 -4.56
C HIS A 67 -4.68 -6.44 -5.03
N PHE A 68 -3.54 -5.81 -5.28
CA PHE A 68 -2.30 -6.48 -5.62
C PHE A 68 -1.94 -7.56 -4.58
N CYS A 69 -1.93 -7.23 -3.29
CA CYS A 69 -1.61 -8.17 -2.23
C CYS A 69 -2.56 -9.37 -2.18
N LYS A 70 -3.86 -9.16 -2.43
CA LYS A 70 -4.84 -10.24 -2.51
C LYS A 70 -4.52 -11.19 -3.67
N GLU A 71 -4.30 -10.67 -4.87
CA GLU A 71 -3.99 -11.48 -6.06
C GLU A 71 -2.61 -12.16 -5.94
N ALA A 72 -1.62 -11.46 -5.39
CA ALA A 72 -0.31 -12.00 -5.09
C ALA A 72 -0.39 -13.17 -4.10
N PHE A 73 -1.24 -13.05 -3.07
CA PHE A 73 -1.47 -14.13 -2.12
C PHE A 73 -2.13 -15.34 -2.80
N LEU A 74 -3.08 -15.11 -3.73
CA LEU A 74 -3.66 -16.19 -4.54
C LEU A 74 -2.61 -16.88 -5.42
N ILE A 75 -1.65 -16.13 -5.97
CA ILE A 75 -0.52 -16.71 -6.70
C ILE A 75 0.31 -17.62 -5.77
N GLU A 76 0.64 -17.18 -4.57
CA GLU A 76 1.34 -18.01 -3.58
C GLU A 76 0.54 -19.27 -3.23
N VAL A 77 -0.77 -19.16 -2.97
CA VAL A 77 -1.64 -20.32 -2.73
C VAL A 77 -1.58 -21.33 -3.88
N ARG A 78 -1.64 -20.85 -5.13
CA ARG A 78 -1.58 -21.71 -6.32
C ARG A 78 -0.23 -22.38 -6.46
N HIS A 79 0.85 -21.67 -6.13
CA HIS A 79 2.21 -22.20 -6.14
C HIS A 79 2.36 -23.31 -5.09
N GLU A 80 2.02 -23.03 -3.84
CA GLU A 80 2.25 -23.96 -2.72
C GLU A 80 1.37 -25.21 -2.79
N PHE A 81 0.12 -25.09 -3.27
CA PHE A 81 -0.83 -26.21 -3.28
C PHE A 81 -1.09 -26.81 -4.67
N GLY A 82 -0.48 -26.28 -5.73
CA GLY A 82 -0.71 -26.76 -7.10
C GLY A 82 -2.17 -26.64 -7.57
N VAL A 83 -2.96 -25.73 -6.99
CA VAL A 83 -4.40 -25.62 -7.25
C VAL A 83 -4.72 -24.66 -8.39
N GLN A 84 -5.85 -24.91 -9.06
CA GLN A 84 -6.38 -23.99 -10.08
C GLN A 84 -6.86 -22.65 -9.45
N PRO A 85 -6.84 -21.54 -10.21
CA PRO A 85 -7.24 -20.21 -9.70
C PRO A 85 -8.58 -20.19 -8.96
N LYS A 86 -9.60 -20.84 -9.54
CA LYS A 86 -10.95 -20.90 -8.94
C LYS A 86 -10.96 -21.59 -7.56
N ARG A 87 -10.08 -22.58 -7.35
CA ARG A 87 -9.96 -23.30 -6.07
C ARG A 87 -9.11 -22.53 -5.06
N ALA A 88 -8.09 -21.81 -5.51
CA ALA A 88 -7.20 -21.01 -4.65
C ALA A 88 -7.97 -19.99 -3.79
N VAL A 89 -9.04 -19.40 -4.34
CA VAL A 89 -9.89 -18.45 -3.62
C VAL A 89 -10.48 -19.08 -2.34
N HIS A 90 -10.89 -20.34 -2.39
CA HIS A 90 -11.46 -21.05 -1.25
C HIS A 90 -10.43 -21.39 -0.16
N VAL A 91 -9.17 -21.60 -0.56
CA VAL A 91 -8.05 -21.87 0.38
C VAL A 91 -7.62 -20.58 1.09
N MET A 92 -7.72 -19.45 0.38
CA MET A 92 -7.36 -18.14 0.92
C MET A 92 -8.31 -17.68 2.05
N GLY A 93 -9.57 -18.13 2.08
CA GLY A 93 -10.61 -17.70 3.01
C GLY A 93 -10.30 -17.91 4.49
N SER A 94 -10.76 -17.02 5.36
CA SER A 94 -10.53 -17.10 6.82
C SER A 94 -11.26 -18.31 7.42
N SER A 95 -10.66 -18.99 8.39
CA SER A 95 -11.35 -20.03 9.17
C SER A 95 -12.59 -19.49 9.88
N ASP A 96 -12.53 -18.23 10.32
CA ASP A 96 -13.53 -17.63 11.20
C ASP A 96 -14.57 -16.81 10.42
N LYS A 97 -14.20 -16.31 9.23
CA LYS A 97 -15.03 -15.40 8.43
C LYS A 97 -15.26 -15.87 6.99
N GLY A 98 -14.79 -17.07 6.63
CA GLY A 98 -14.91 -17.60 5.27
C GLY A 98 -14.37 -16.63 4.20
N LEU A 99 -15.08 -16.54 3.08
CA LEU A 99 -14.78 -15.62 1.96
C LEU A 99 -15.38 -14.22 2.15
N SER A 100 -16.24 -14.02 3.14
CA SER A 100 -16.99 -12.78 3.38
C SER A 100 -16.25 -11.79 4.31
N GLY A 101 -15.14 -12.20 4.93
CA GLY A 101 -14.32 -11.33 5.77
C GLY A 101 -13.37 -10.41 4.98
N VAL A 102 -13.42 -9.10 5.23
CA VAL A 102 -12.35 -8.17 4.83
C VAL A 102 -11.10 -8.52 5.63
N MET A 103 -10.14 -9.21 5.01
CA MET A 103 -8.89 -9.66 5.64
C MET A 103 -7.86 -8.54 5.85
N GLY A 104 -8.13 -7.34 5.35
CA GLY A 104 -7.14 -6.26 5.31
C GLY A 104 -5.93 -6.70 4.52
N TRP A 105 -6.10 -7.03 3.23
CA TRP A 105 -5.06 -7.63 2.39
C TRP A 105 -3.84 -6.71 2.22
N GLY A 106 -3.98 -5.42 2.50
CA GLY A 106 -2.87 -4.46 2.55
C GLY A 106 -2.10 -4.44 3.88
N ALA A 107 -2.48 -5.24 4.89
CA ALA A 107 -1.84 -5.25 6.21
C ALA A 107 -0.75 -6.33 6.29
N PRO A 108 0.55 -5.97 6.44
CA PRO A 108 1.64 -6.94 6.43
C PRO A 108 1.52 -8.03 7.50
N LYS A 109 1.08 -7.66 8.72
CA LYS A 109 0.89 -8.60 9.82
C LYS A 109 -0.20 -9.64 9.52
N MET A 110 -1.28 -9.23 8.86
CA MET A 110 -2.37 -10.13 8.48
C MET A 110 -1.94 -11.10 7.38
N LEU A 111 -1.28 -10.58 6.33
CA LEU A 111 -0.68 -11.40 5.27
C LEU A 111 0.30 -12.43 5.84
N GLN A 112 1.23 -11.98 6.69
CA GLN A 112 2.26 -12.84 7.28
C GLN A 112 1.65 -13.89 8.21
N GLY A 113 0.71 -13.51 9.07
CA GLY A 113 0.00 -14.46 9.93
C GLY A 113 -0.77 -15.50 9.12
N ARG A 114 -1.49 -15.06 8.08
CA ARG A 114 -2.26 -15.96 7.22
C ARG A 114 -1.37 -16.91 6.44
N ALA A 115 -0.28 -16.42 5.85
CA ALA A 115 0.69 -17.25 5.14
C ALA A 115 1.35 -18.28 6.07
N ARG A 116 1.72 -17.89 7.29
CA ARG A 116 2.27 -18.82 8.29
C ARG A 116 1.28 -19.92 8.66
N ASN A 117 0.00 -19.60 8.77
CA ASN A 117 -1.03 -20.58 9.11
C ASN A 117 -1.33 -21.53 7.94
N LEU A 118 -1.20 -21.08 6.69
CA LEU A 118 -1.49 -21.90 5.50
C LEU A 118 -0.29 -22.71 5.01
N PHE A 119 0.88 -22.09 4.90
CA PHE A 119 2.06 -22.65 4.23
C PHE A 119 3.25 -22.86 5.20
N GLY A 120 3.07 -22.56 6.48
CA GLY A 120 4.16 -22.57 7.46
C GLY A 120 5.13 -21.40 7.26
N LYS A 121 6.33 -21.51 7.86
CA LYS A 121 7.31 -20.41 7.94
C LYS A 121 8.09 -20.15 6.64
N LYS A 122 7.92 -20.98 5.60
CA LYS A 122 8.75 -20.95 4.38
C LYS A 122 8.15 -20.14 3.23
N GLY A 123 6.85 -19.85 3.25
CA GLY A 123 6.18 -19.05 2.22
C GLY A 123 6.80 -17.66 2.02
N PHE A 124 6.49 -17.03 0.89
CA PHE A 124 6.90 -15.67 0.59
C PHE A 124 6.30 -14.69 1.61
N PHE A 125 4.96 -14.67 1.73
CA PHE A 125 4.29 -13.78 2.67
C PHE A 125 4.58 -14.14 4.14
N ALA A 126 4.91 -15.41 4.44
CA ALA A 126 5.26 -15.84 5.80
C ALA A 126 6.56 -15.21 6.33
N ARG A 127 7.41 -14.70 5.43
CA ARG A 127 8.75 -14.14 5.68
C ARG A 127 8.86 -12.65 5.33
N LEU A 128 7.75 -11.93 5.16
CA LEU A 128 7.73 -10.52 4.73
C LEU A 128 8.76 -9.64 5.46
N GLU A 129 8.76 -9.66 6.80
CA GLU A 129 9.68 -8.81 7.60
C GLU A 129 11.16 -9.13 7.31
N THR A 130 11.51 -10.42 7.26
CA THR A 130 12.89 -10.84 6.98
C THR A 130 13.30 -10.52 5.54
N ARG A 131 12.39 -10.64 4.57
CA ARG A 131 12.68 -10.38 3.15
C ARG A 131 12.82 -8.90 2.84
N LEU A 132 11.93 -8.07 3.40
CA LEU A 132 11.88 -6.64 3.09
C LEU A 132 12.78 -5.79 3.99
N GLY A 133 13.21 -6.36 5.12
CA GLY A 133 13.85 -5.63 6.20
C GLY A 133 12.85 -4.81 7.02
N GLN A 134 13.25 -4.49 8.26
CA GLN A 134 12.35 -3.89 9.25
C GLN A 134 11.78 -2.54 8.80
N THR A 135 12.61 -1.69 8.18
CA THR A 135 12.19 -0.36 7.72
C THR A 135 11.07 -0.43 6.69
N THR A 136 11.20 -1.28 5.66
CA THR A 136 10.19 -1.44 4.62
C THR A 136 8.92 -2.06 5.19
N TYR A 137 9.06 -3.08 6.02
CA TYR A 137 7.93 -3.74 6.68
C TYR A 137 7.12 -2.76 7.55
N GLN A 138 7.79 -1.93 8.34
CA GLN A 138 7.15 -0.88 9.14
C GLN A 138 6.45 0.16 8.26
N ARG A 139 7.07 0.61 7.16
CA ARG A 139 6.44 1.54 6.21
C ARG A 139 5.17 0.98 5.61
N LEU A 140 5.14 -0.30 5.23
CA LEU A 140 3.92 -0.96 4.77
C LEU A 140 2.84 -0.99 5.85
N SER A 141 3.22 -1.26 7.11
CA SER A 141 2.30 -1.21 8.24
C SER A 141 1.72 0.20 8.46
N HIS A 142 2.55 1.23 8.36
CA HIS A 142 2.13 2.63 8.43
C HIS A 142 1.20 3.00 7.27
N ALA A 143 1.53 2.59 6.05
CA ALA A 143 0.71 2.83 4.87
C ALA A 143 -0.71 2.26 5.05
N HIS A 144 -0.81 1.04 5.58
CA HIS A 144 -2.10 0.41 5.89
C HIS A 144 -2.91 1.21 6.93
N LYS A 145 -2.28 1.65 8.03
CA LYS A 145 -2.94 2.46 9.05
C LYS A 145 -3.41 3.81 8.51
N ILE A 146 -2.59 4.45 7.68
CA ILE A 146 -2.93 5.70 7.00
C ILE A 146 -4.13 5.50 6.07
N ARG A 147 -4.13 4.45 5.25
CA ARG A 147 -5.29 4.08 4.41
C ARG A 147 -6.55 3.91 5.25
N ASN A 148 -6.49 3.14 6.32
CA ASN A 148 -7.64 2.90 7.19
C ASN A 148 -8.13 4.19 7.85
N ARG A 149 -7.23 5.12 8.19
CA ARG A 149 -7.61 6.45 8.69
C ARG A 149 -8.37 7.29 7.67
N ILE A 150 -8.04 7.16 6.38
CA ILE A 150 -8.79 7.82 5.30
C ILE A 150 -10.16 7.16 5.13
N ALA A 151 -10.22 5.82 5.10
CA ALA A 151 -11.46 5.07 4.91
C ALA A 151 -12.44 5.19 6.09
N HIS A 152 -11.94 5.38 7.31
CA HIS A 152 -12.72 5.37 8.53
C HIS A 152 -12.46 6.65 9.35
N SER A 153 -13.52 7.44 9.55
CA SER A 153 -13.44 8.78 10.15
C SER A 153 -13.20 8.80 11.67
N GLY A 154 -13.39 7.68 12.39
CA GLY A 154 -13.29 7.63 13.85
C GLY A 154 -12.87 6.27 14.43
N GLY A 155 -12.88 6.17 15.77
CA GLY A 155 -12.60 4.94 16.50
C GLY A 155 -11.15 4.47 16.41
N ASN A 156 -10.95 3.17 16.20
CA ASN A 156 -9.62 2.53 16.21
C ASN A 156 -8.69 3.07 15.11
N ALA A 157 -9.21 3.42 13.93
CA ALA A 157 -8.40 3.97 12.84
C ALA A 157 -7.74 5.31 13.21
N SER A 158 -8.44 6.15 13.98
CA SER A 158 -7.88 7.41 14.51
C SER A 158 -6.79 7.14 15.56
N LYS A 159 -7.02 6.19 16.48
CA LYS A 159 -6.03 5.79 17.49
C LYS A 159 -4.77 5.23 16.85
N ASP A 160 -4.91 4.33 15.88
CA ASP A 160 -3.79 3.70 15.17
C ASP A 160 -2.96 4.70 14.36
N PHE A 161 -3.62 5.67 13.72
CA PHE A 161 -2.95 6.75 13.02
C PHE A 161 -2.16 7.65 13.97
N ASN A 162 -2.78 8.09 15.08
CA ASN A 162 -2.10 8.93 16.06
C ASN A 162 -0.90 8.21 16.70
N ALA A 163 -1.01 6.90 16.93
CA ALA A 163 0.05 6.08 17.51
C ALA A 163 1.31 5.98 16.63
N ILE A 164 1.21 6.20 15.32
CA ILE A 164 2.38 6.12 14.42
C ILE A 164 3.02 7.48 14.14
N LEU A 165 2.39 8.61 14.48
CA LEU A 165 2.89 9.94 14.11
C LEU A 165 4.29 10.24 14.67
N GLY A 166 4.59 9.80 15.89
CA GLY A 166 5.92 9.96 16.47
C GLY A 166 7.00 9.20 15.71
N ASN A 167 6.72 7.95 15.33
CA ASN A 167 7.62 7.12 14.53
C ASN A 167 7.82 7.68 13.12
N LEU A 168 6.84 8.44 12.62
CA LEU A 168 6.92 9.13 11.33
C LEU A 168 7.65 10.49 11.42
N GLY A 169 8.21 10.84 12.58
CA GLY A 169 8.95 12.08 12.79
C GLY A 169 8.07 13.32 12.89
N VAL A 170 6.78 13.17 13.20
CA VAL A 170 5.90 14.33 13.46
C VAL A 170 6.17 14.83 14.89
N PRO A 171 6.55 16.12 15.08
CA PRO A 171 6.76 16.70 16.40
C PRO A 171 5.50 16.67 17.26
N ASP A 172 5.64 16.44 18.56
CA ASP A 172 4.54 16.30 19.53
C ASP A 172 3.47 17.40 19.38
N GLY A 173 3.88 18.66 19.35
CA GLY A 173 2.99 19.82 19.22
C GLY A 173 2.23 19.88 17.88
N SER A 174 2.67 19.15 16.86
CA SER A 174 2.01 19.07 15.55
C SER A 174 1.09 17.85 15.38
N ARG A 175 1.05 16.92 16.34
CA ARG A 175 0.29 15.66 16.20
C ARG A 175 -1.21 15.85 16.38
N LYS A 176 -1.63 16.74 17.28
CA LYS A 176 -3.04 16.96 17.59
C LYS A 176 -3.75 17.54 16.36
N GLY A 177 -4.77 16.83 15.87
CA GLY A 177 -5.55 17.27 14.70
C GLY A 177 -4.80 17.19 13.37
N LEU A 178 -3.66 16.49 13.30
CA LEU A 178 -2.95 16.28 12.04
C LEU A 178 -3.83 15.50 11.07
N SER A 179 -4.11 16.06 9.88
CA SER A 179 -4.78 15.32 8.81
C SER A 179 -3.82 14.39 8.07
N VAL A 180 -4.35 13.36 7.43
CA VAL A 180 -3.55 12.47 6.58
C VAL A 180 -2.95 13.24 5.41
N GLY A 181 -3.73 14.11 4.75
CA GLY A 181 -3.22 14.98 3.70
C GLY A 181 -2.02 15.83 4.15
N ARG A 182 -2.07 16.38 5.39
CA ARG A 182 -0.94 17.12 5.97
C ARG A 182 0.28 16.22 6.21
N LEU A 183 0.10 15.01 6.72
CA LEU A 183 1.20 14.05 6.88
C LEU A 183 1.88 13.75 5.54
N LEU A 184 1.10 13.43 4.51
CA LEU A 184 1.61 13.00 3.20
C LEU A 184 2.32 14.13 2.45
N MET A 185 1.82 15.36 2.61
CA MET A 185 2.35 16.54 1.93
C MET A 185 3.46 17.25 2.69
N ASP A 186 3.31 17.44 3.99
CA ASP A 186 4.13 18.42 4.70
C ASP A 186 5.22 17.75 5.55
N TYR A 187 5.22 16.42 5.65
CA TYR A 187 6.16 15.68 6.48
C TYR A 187 7.03 14.69 5.67
N PRO A 188 8.32 14.54 6.03
CA PRO A 188 9.05 15.35 7.04
C PRO A 188 9.15 16.83 6.65
N ASN A 189 9.06 17.73 7.62
CA ASN A 189 9.05 19.16 7.34
C ASN A 189 10.41 19.62 6.79
N GLY A 190 10.40 20.51 5.80
CA GLY A 190 11.60 20.99 5.11
C GLY A 190 12.30 19.94 4.24
N ALA A 191 11.73 18.74 4.09
CA ALA A 191 12.28 17.72 3.21
C ALA A 191 12.00 18.03 1.73
N ASN A 192 12.87 17.51 0.85
CA ASN A 192 12.63 17.52 -0.59
C ASN A 192 11.30 16.86 -0.92
N ALA A 193 10.68 17.23 -2.04
CA ALA A 193 9.40 16.67 -2.47
C ALA A 193 9.41 15.13 -2.52
N ASN A 194 10.50 14.54 -2.98
CA ASN A 194 10.69 13.09 -3.10
C ASN A 194 10.92 12.37 -1.75
N ASP A 195 11.18 13.13 -0.69
CA ASP A 195 11.39 12.60 0.66
C ASP A 195 10.12 12.61 1.52
N ARG A 196 9.02 13.15 0.98
CA ARG A 196 7.73 13.21 1.69
C ARG A 196 7.17 11.81 1.94
N TRP A 197 6.34 11.70 2.98
CA TRP A 197 5.75 10.41 3.35
C TRP A 197 4.97 9.75 2.22
N PHE A 198 4.38 10.53 1.30
CA PHE A 198 3.79 9.97 0.08
C PHE A 198 4.76 9.02 -0.66
N PHE A 199 5.94 9.51 -1.04
CA PHE A 199 6.94 8.74 -1.79
C PHE A 199 7.62 7.65 -0.96
N ARG A 200 7.80 7.87 0.35
CA ARG A 200 8.38 6.84 1.23
C ARG A 200 7.46 5.62 1.35
N LEU A 201 6.14 5.84 1.35
CA LEU A 201 5.15 4.78 1.46
C LEU A 201 4.95 4.06 0.12
N THR A 202 4.84 4.79 -1.00
CA THR A 202 4.78 4.17 -2.34
C THR A 202 6.08 3.44 -2.69
N GLY A 203 7.22 3.94 -2.22
CA GLY A 203 8.51 3.26 -2.31
C GLY A 203 8.51 1.89 -1.62
N ALA A 204 7.87 1.78 -0.44
CA ALA A 204 7.73 0.49 0.24
C ALA A 204 6.85 -0.49 -0.55
N TYR A 205 5.81 -0.01 -1.23
CA TYR A 205 5.02 -0.83 -2.15
C TYR A 205 5.88 -1.38 -3.30
N ARG A 206 6.70 -0.52 -3.92
CA ARG A 206 7.64 -0.97 -4.97
C ARG A 206 8.60 -2.04 -4.48
N THR A 207 9.18 -1.88 -3.30
CA THR A 207 10.11 -2.86 -2.74
C THR A 207 9.45 -4.24 -2.58
N LEU A 208 8.22 -4.29 -2.05
CA LEU A 208 7.49 -5.56 -1.93
C LEU A 208 7.21 -6.18 -3.31
N VAL A 209 6.75 -5.38 -4.26
CA VAL A 209 6.38 -5.86 -5.60
C VAL A 209 7.60 -6.38 -6.36
N TYR A 210 8.75 -5.71 -6.22
CA TYR A 210 10.02 -6.18 -6.76
C TYR A 210 10.45 -7.51 -6.13
N ASP A 211 10.40 -7.62 -4.79
CA ASP A 211 10.77 -8.86 -4.10
C ASP A 211 9.84 -10.03 -4.46
N PHE A 212 8.53 -9.74 -4.64
CA PHE A 212 7.55 -10.72 -5.11
C PHE A 212 7.86 -11.22 -6.52
N GLU A 213 8.14 -10.31 -7.46
CA GLU A 213 8.53 -10.66 -8.83
C GLU A 213 9.76 -11.58 -8.83
N GLN A 214 10.84 -11.17 -8.14
CA GLN A 214 12.07 -11.95 -8.08
C GLN A 214 11.85 -13.35 -7.49
N TYR A 215 11.11 -13.44 -6.38
CA TYR A 215 10.78 -14.72 -5.77
C TYR A 215 10.05 -15.65 -6.76
N PHE A 216 8.98 -15.17 -7.38
CA PHE A 216 8.15 -16.03 -8.23
C PHE A 216 8.73 -16.28 -9.62
N HIS A 217 9.62 -15.41 -10.13
CA HIS A 217 10.42 -15.70 -11.32
C HIS A 217 11.40 -16.85 -11.09
N THR A 218 12.00 -16.93 -9.90
CA THR A 218 12.86 -18.07 -9.55
C THR A 218 12.07 -19.35 -9.29
N ALA A 219 10.87 -19.25 -8.74
CA ALA A 219 10.07 -20.40 -8.33
C ALA A 219 9.20 -21.00 -9.46
N ILE A 220 8.80 -20.20 -10.45
CA ILE A 220 7.90 -20.61 -11.53
C ILE A 220 8.67 -20.68 -12.85
N PRO A 221 8.49 -21.73 -13.66
CA PRO A 221 9.06 -21.80 -15.00
C PRO A 221 8.51 -20.68 -15.92
N PRO A 222 9.24 -20.31 -16.98
CA PRO A 222 8.80 -19.33 -17.98
C PRO A 222 7.34 -19.51 -18.43
#